data_AF-A0A061NNV7-F1
#
_entry.id   AF-A0A061NNV7-F1
#
_cell.length_a   1.000
_cell.length_b   1.000
_cell.length_c   1.000
_cell.angle_alpha   90.00
_cell.angle_beta   90.00
_cell.angle_gamma   90.00
#
_symmetry.space_group_name_H-M   'P 1'
#
loop_
_entity.id
_entity.type
_entity.pdbx_description
1 polymer ?
#
loop_
_entity_poly.entity_id
_entity_poly.type
_entity_poly.pdbx_seq_one_letter_code
_entity_poly.pdbx_strand_id
1 'polypeptide(L)'
;MGRPIIIADRFHFCRYIYWALDQVRRRVQKTFHEYDRKKCKQMHHVFHKRPEKLSEKQTWYLNRYLELSEELREVYGLKNQFQAWFDKHRTSKTEGTDVFAGLQTFYQAVETSALKEMKKAVKTLKNWQPEILNSFIFGHTNGPIEG
;
A
#
# COMPACT_ATOMS: atom_id res chain seq x y z
N MET A 1 24.51 -28.06 -7.66
CA MET A 1 24.50 -27.19 -6.46
C MET A 1 23.35 -26.20 -6.61
N GLY A 2 22.30 -26.33 -5.80
CA GLY A 2 21.12 -25.45 -5.86
C GLY A 2 21.45 -24.09 -5.27
N ARG A 3 21.18 -23.01 -6.02
CA ARG A 3 21.25 -21.65 -5.49
C ARG A 3 20.14 -21.47 -4.43
N PRO A 4 20.41 -20.75 -3.33
CA PRO A 4 19.38 -20.49 -2.32
C PRO A 4 18.24 -19.68 -2.95
N ILE A 5 16.99 -20.04 -2.61
CA ILE A 5 15.80 -19.26 -2.98
C ILE A 5 15.69 -18.10 -2.00
N ILE A 6 15.72 -16.87 -2.51
CA ILE A 6 15.56 -15.65 -1.71
C ILE A 6 14.07 -15.30 -1.63
N ILE A 7 13.61 -14.96 -0.42
CA ILE A 7 12.22 -14.64 -0.11
C ILE A 7 12.17 -13.24 0.50
N ALA A 8 11.31 -12.38 -0.04
CA ALA A 8 11.09 -11.05 0.52
C ALA A 8 10.17 -11.14 1.75
N ASP A 9 10.47 -10.34 2.77
CA ASP A 9 9.56 -10.18 3.90
C ASP A 9 8.32 -9.36 3.49
N ARG A 10 7.15 -9.98 3.69
CA ARG A 10 5.83 -9.41 3.43
C ARG A 10 5.58 -8.10 4.17
N PHE A 11 6.13 -7.92 5.38
CA PHE A 11 6.00 -6.66 6.10
C PHE A 11 6.75 -5.52 5.39
N HIS A 12 7.95 -5.80 4.91
CA HIS A 12 8.84 -4.79 4.33
C HIS A 12 8.30 -4.24 3.02
N PHE A 13 7.85 -5.09 2.08
CA PHE A 13 7.35 -4.57 0.82
C PHE A 13 5.98 -3.89 0.95
N CYS A 14 5.11 -4.38 1.84
CA CYS A 14 3.86 -3.68 2.16
C CYS A 14 4.14 -2.27 2.68
N ARG A 15 5.13 -2.14 3.57
CA ARG A 15 5.50 -0.88 4.19
C ARG A 15 5.90 0.20 3.18
N TYR A 16 6.49 -0.15 2.03
CA TYR A 16 6.79 0.83 0.98
C TYR A 16 5.53 1.50 0.41
N ILE A 17 4.41 0.78 0.29
CA ILE A 17 3.14 1.34 -0.19
C ILE A 17 2.56 2.31 0.84
N TYR A 18 2.56 1.93 2.12
CA TYR A 18 2.09 2.81 3.21
C TYR A 18 2.98 4.05 3.35
N TRP A 19 4.29 3.91 3.17
CA TRP A 19 5.20 5.05 3.13
C TRP A 19 4.90 5.98 1.96
N ALA A 20 4.67 5.46 0.75
CA ALA A 20 4.28 6.27 -0.39
C ALA A 20 2.98 7.05 -0.13
N LEU A 21 1.96 6.39 0.43
CA LEU A 21 0.73 7.04 0.91
C LEU A 21 1.02 8.20 1.87
N ASP A 22 1.84 7.96 2.89
CA ASP A 22 2.19 9.01 3.86
C ASP A 22 2.97 10.17 3.24
N GLN A 23 3.85 9.91 2.27
CA GLN A 23 4.59 10.96 1.56
C GLN A 23 3.64 11.82 0.70
N VAL A 24 2.72 11.20 -0.06
CA VAL A 24 1.69 11.94 -0.82
C VAL A 24 0.85 12.77 0.15
N ARG A 25 0.36 12.17 1.23
CA ARG A 25 -0.44 12.88 2.23
C ARG A 25 0.31 14.07 2.83
N ARG A 26 1.57 13.91 3.23
CA ARG A 26 2.37 15.03 3.77
C ARG A 26 2.62 16.12 2.74
N ARG A 27 2.78 15.76 1.46
CA ARG A 27 2.94 16.73 0.37
C ARG A 27 1.65 17.52 0.15
N VAL A 28 0.53 16.84 -0.03
CA VAL A 28 -0.79 17.47 -0.22
C VAL A 28 -1.18 18.31 0.99
N GLN A 29 -0.98 17.82 2.21
CA GLN A 29 -1.32 18.57 3.43
C GLN A 29 -0.67 19.96 3.53
N LYS A 30 0.44 20.21 2.82
CA LYS A 30 1.09 21.53 2.80
C LYS A 30 0.26 22.57 2.04
N THR A 31 -0.66 22.16 1.17
CA THR A 31 -1.54 23.05 0.41
C THR A 31 -2.84 23.37 1.15
N PHE A 32 -3.15 22.64 2.22
CA PHE A 32 -4.36 22.84 3.01
C PHE A 32 -4.29 24.09 3.89
N HIS A 33 -5.46 24.66 4.18
CA HIS A 33 -5.61 25.67 5.23
C HIS A 33 -5.08 25.13 6.57
N GLU A 34 -4.56 26.00 7.44
CA GLU A 34 -3.85 25.61 8.66
C GLU A 34 -4.67 24.66 9.55
N TYR A 35 -5.98 24.92 9.67
CA TYR A 35 -6.91 24.09 10.41
C TYR A 35 -6.95 22.66 9.85
N ASP A 36 -7.22 22.50 8.55
CA ASP A 36 -7.30 21.19 7.90
C ASP A 36 -5.95 20.47 7.89
N ARG A 37 -4.84 21.19 7.72
CA ARG A 37 -3.49 20.63 7.84
C ARG A 37 -3.26 19.99 9.21
N LYS A 38 -3.57 20.71 10.30
CA LYS A 38 -3.40 20.22 11.67
C LYS A 38 -4.32 19.02 11.94
N LYS A 39 -5.61 19.12 11.56
CA LYS A 39 -6.59 18.05 11.77
C LYS A 39 -6.29 16.81 10.92
N CYS A 40 -5.87 16.97 9.67
CA CYS A 40 -5.51 15.86 8.78
C CYS A 40 -4.26 15.13 9.27
N LYS A 41 -3.28 15.85 9.85
CA LYS A 41 -2.13 15.21 10.52
C LYS A 41 -2.58 14.38 11.70
N GLN A 42 -3.48 14.89 12.55
CA GLN A 42 -4.00 14.14 13.69
C GLN A 42 -4.74 12.87 13.22
N MET A 43 -5.60 12.98 12.21
CA MET A 43 -6.42 11.87 11.70
C MET A 43 -5.74 11.01 10.63
N HIS A 44 -4.42 11.11 10.43
CA HIS A 44 -3.73 10.38 9.36
C HIS A 44 -3.94 8.85 9.38
N HIS A 45 -4.20 8.26 10.54
CA HIS A 45 -4.44 6.82 10.70
C HIS A 45 -5.67 6.33 9.91
N VAL A 46 -6.64 7.21 9.59
CA VAL A 46 -7.83 6.83 8.81
C VAL A 46 -7.49 6.38 7.40
N PHE A 47 -6.41 6.90 6.81
CA PHE A 47 -5.93 6.47 5.48
C PHE A 47 -5.30 5.08 5.50
N HIS A 48 -4.82 4.61 6.66
CA HIS A 48 -4.15 3.32 6.79
C HIS A 48 -5.14 2.19 7.04
N LYS A 49 -6.20 2.48 7.79
CA LYS A 49 -7.23 1.50 8.13
C LYS A 49 -7.93 0.95 6.89
N ARG A 50 -8.54 -0.23 7.08
CA ARG A 50 -9.49 -0.78 6.12
C ARG A 50 -10.81 0.00 6.21
N PRO A 51 -11.51 0.25 5.10
CA PRO A 51 -12.81 0.92 5.13
C PRO A 51 -13.78 0.29 6.14
N GLU A 52 -13.86 -1.03 6.17
CA GLU A 52 -14.75 -1.79 7.06
C GLU A 52 -14.40 -1.69 8.56
N LYS A 53 -13.24 -1.09 8.90
CA LYS A 53 -12.75 -0.91 10.28
C LYS A 53 -12.77 0.55 10.74
N LEU A 54 -13.33 1.45 9.93
CA LEU A 54 -13.52 2.84 10.29
C LEU A 54 -14.82 3.00 11.08
N SER A 55 -14.79 3.78 12.16
CA SER A 55 -16.02 4.30 12.77
C SER A 55 -16.64 5.38 11.88
N GLU A 56 -17.92 5.72 12.09
CA GLU A 56 -18.60 6.79 11.34
C GLU A 56 -17.82 8.10 11.35
N LYS A 57 -17.29 8.50 12.52
CA LYS A 57 -16.45 9.68 12.66
C LYS A 57 -15.18 9.58 11.82
N GLN A 58 -14.52 8.42 11.80
CA GLN A 58 -13.31 8.20 11.01
C GLN A 58 -13.61 8.21 9.51
N THR A 59 -14.71 7.60 9.09
CA THR A 59 -15.21 7.63 7.70
C THR A 59 -15.48 9.06 7.26
N TRP A 60 -16.12 9.88 8.10
CA TRP A 60 -16.35 11.29 7.81
C TRP A 60 -15.03 12.05 7.57
N TYR A 61 -14.04 11.88 8.45
CA TYR A 61 -12.73 12.53 8.28
C TYR A 61 -12.00 12.04 7.03
N LEU A 62 -12.04 10.73 6.75
CA LEU A 62 -11.47 10.18 5.53
C LEU A 62 -12.10 10.87 4.31
N ASN A 63 -13.43 10.82 4.18
CA ASN A 63 -14.14 11.38 3.03
C ASN A 63 -13.86 12.87 2.85
N ARG A 64 -13.91 13.66 3.94
CA ARG A 64 -13.55 15.09 3.91
C ARG A 64 -12.19 15.31 3.26
N TYR A 65 -11.15 14.56 3.64
CA TYR A 65 -9.82 14.79 3.08
C TYR A 65 -9.64 14.23 1.67
N LEU A 66 -10.36 13.17 1.29
CA LEU A 66 -10.39 12.67 -0.08
C LEU A 66 -11.15 13.62 -1.03
N GLU A 67 -12.07 14.44 -0.52
CA GLU A 67 -12.75 15.51 -1.28
C GLU A 67 -11.86 16.74 -1.49
N LEU A 68 -10.96 17.03 -0.55
CA LEU A 68 -10.06 18.19 -0.64
C LEU A 68 -8.89 17.98 -1.61
N SER A 69 -8.63 16.77 -2.09
CA SER A 69 -7.52 16.50 -3.01
C SER A 69 -7.72 15.23 -3.81
N GLU A 70 -7.72 15.38 -5.14
CA GLU A 70 -7.73 14.23 -6.05
C GLU A 70 -6.50 13.34 -5.86
N GLU A 71 -5.31 13.92 -5.64
CA GLU A 71 -4.10 13.12 -5.35
C GLU A 71 -4.23 12.25 -4.08
N LEU A 72 -4.93 12.73 -3.03
CA LEU A 72 -5.22 11.93 -1.83
C LEU A 72 -6.21 10.80 -2.12
N ARG A 73 -7.23 11.08 -2.93
CA ARG A 73 -8.20 10.09 -3.40
C ARG A 73 -7.51 8.98 -4.19
N GLU A 74 -6.69 9.36 -5.17
CA GLU A 74 -5.97 8.44 -6.04
C GLU A 74 -5.01 7.57 -5.23
N VAL A 75 -4.17 8.15 -4.36
CA VAL A 75 -3.21 7.35 -3.56
C VAL A 75 -3.90 6.42 -2.58
N TYR A 76 -5.04 6.83 -2.01
CA TYR A 76 -5.84 5.98 -1.13
C TYR A 76 -6.45 4.81 -1.90
N GLY A 77 -6.96 5.05 -3.11
CA GLY A 77 -7.44 4.02 -4.03
C GLY A 77 -6.37 3.00 -4.37
N LEU A 78 -5.17 3.45 -4.77
CA LEU A 78 -4.04 2.57 -5.09
C LEU A 78 -3.60 1.74 -3.87
N LYS A 79 -3.53 2.34 -2.67
CA LYS A 79 -3.24 1.60 -1.44
C LYS A 79 -4.27 0.51 -1.19
N ASN A 80 -5.56 0.80 -1.35
CA ASN A 80 -6.62 -0.19 -1.13
C ASN A 80 -6.62 -1.29 -2.21
N GLN A 81 -6.32 -0.96 -3.46
CA GLN A 81 -6.12 -1.93 -4.54
C GLN A 81 -4.97 -2.90 -4.19
N PHE A 82 -3.83 -2.37 -3.74
CA PHE A 82 -2.72 -3.18 -3.28
C PHE A 82 -3.09 -4.05 -2.07
N GLN A 83 -3.79 -3.50 -1.08
CA GLN A 83 -4.23 -4.23 0.10
C GLN A 83 -5.16 -5.39 -0.27
N ALA A 84 -6.12 -5.16 -1.17
CA ALA A 84 -7.03 -6.19 -1.66
C ALA A 84 -6.28 -7.31 -2.39
N TRP A 85 -5.33 -6.96 -3.26
CA TRP A 85 -4.44 -7.95 -3.91
C TRP A 85 -3.67 -8.76 -2.86
N PHE A 86 -3.04 -8.09 -1.90
CA PHE A 86 -2.24 -8.75 -0.88
C PHE A 86 -3.08 -9.72 -0.04
N ASP A 87 -4.27 -9.31 0.41
CA ASP A 87 -5.15 -10.14 1.23
C ASP A 87 -5.67 -11.37 0.49
N LYS A 88 -6.00 -11.22 -0.80
CA LYS A 88 -6.45 -12.33 -1.67
C LYS A 88 -5.41 -13.46 -1.71
N HIS A 89 -4.13 -13.10 -1.73
CA HIS A 89 -3.02 -14.04 -1.94
C HIS A 89 -2.27 -14.44 -0.68
N ARG A 90 -2.40 -13.70 0.43
CA ARG A 90 -1.61 -13.93 1.65
C ARG A 90 -1.89 -15.27 2.33
N THR A 91 -3.13 -15.75 2.26
CA THR A 91 -3.64 -16.89 3.05
C THR A 91 -4.01 -18.11 2.20
N SER A 92 -4.22 -17.95 0.90
CA SER A 92 -4.58 -19.04 0.01
C SER A 92 -3.32 -19.63 -0.63
N LYS A 93 -3.32 -20.95 -0.89
CA LYS A 93 -2.43 -21.54 -1.91
C LYS A 93 -2.92 -21.05 -3.27
N THR A 94 -2.69 -19.79 -3.60
CA THR A 94 -3.00 -19.28 -4.93
C THR A 94 -1.93 -19.76 -5.89
N GLU A 95 -2.33 -20.12 -7.12
CA GLU A 95 -1.37 -20.34 -8.20
C GLU A 95 -0.52 -19.08 -8.41
N GLY A 96 0.80 -19.25 -8.57
CA GLY A 96 1.73 -18.13 -8.70
C GLY A 96 1.45 -17.21 -9.89
N THR A 97 0.72 -17.71 -10.89
CA THR A 97 0.24 -16.97 -12.07
C THR A 97 -0.76 -15.86 -11.70
N ASP A 98 -1.71 -16.13 -10.78
CA ASP A 98 -2.71 -15.13 -10.33
C ASP A 98 -2.04 -14.05 -9.46
N VAL A 99 -1.09 -14.44 -8.60
CA VAL A 99 -0.31 -13.50 -7.78
C VAL A 99 0.43 -12.49 -8.68
N PHE A 100 1.11 -12.99 -9.71
CA PHE A 100 1.84 -12.15 -10.65
C PHE A 100 0.91 -11.23 -11.46
N ALA A 101 -0.19 -11.75 -12.01
CA ALA A 101 -1.15 -10.98 -12.79
C ALA A 101 -1.78 -9.83 -11.97
N GLY A 102 -2.14 -10.10 -10.72
CA GLY A 102 -2.66 -9.07 -9.81
C GLY A 102 -1.61 -7.99 -9.50
N LEU A 103 -0.35 -8.38 -9.33
CA LEU A 103 0.75 -7.45 -9.08
C LEU A 103 1.04 -6.57 -10.30
N GLN A 104 0.98 -7.13 -11.52
CA GLN A 104 1.11 -6.35 -12.75
C GLN A 104 -0.04 -5.36 -12.92
N THR A 105 -1.28 -5.76 -12.62
CA THR A 105 -2.44 -4.87 -12.62
C THR A 105 -2.21 -3.67 -11.70
N PHE A 106 -1.71 -3.92 -10.48
CA PHE A 106 -1.37 -2.85 -9.55
C PHE A 106 -0.26 -1.93 -10.09
N TYR A 107 0.79 -2.49 -10.70
CA TYR A 107 1.86 -1.69 -11.30
C TYR A 107 1.35 -0.78 -12.41
N GLN A 108 0.51 -1.29 -13.29
CA GLN A 108 -0.07 -0.51 -14.38
C GLN A 108 -0.89 0.67 -13.84
N ALA A 109 -1.73 0.44 -12.83
CA ALA A 109 -2.50 1.51 -12.18
C ALA A 109 -1.61 2.60 -11.57
N VAL A 110 -0.50 2.22 -10.94
CA VAL A 110 0.48 3.18 -10.41
C VAL A 110 1.21 3.92 -11.54
N GLU A 111 1.55 3.27 -12.64
CA GLU A 111 2.25 3.89 -13.76
C GLU A 111 1.40 4.93 -14.48
N THR A 112 0.09 4.71 -14.58
CA THR A 112 -0.88 5.67 -15.12
C THR A 112 -1.15 6.86 -14.20
N SER A 113 -0.91 6.72 -12.89
CA SER A 113 -1.09 7.83 -11.94
C SER A 113 -0.06 8.95 -12.13
N ALA A 114 -0.30 10.14 -11.56
CA ALA A 114 0.71 11.20 -11.48
C ALA A 114 1.61 11.07 -10.21
N LEU A 115 1.38 10.07 -9.38
CA LEU A 115 1.93 9.96 -8.03
C LEU A 115 3.37 9.43 -8.02
N LYS A 116 4.34 10.33 -8.12
CA LYS A 116 5.78 10.01 -8.11
C LYS A 116 6.21 9.16 -6.91
N GLU A 117 5.59 9.36 -5.74
CA GLU A 117 5.88 8.59 -4.53
C GLU A 117 5.48 7.11 -4.69
N MET A 118 4.31 6.86 -5.29
CA MET A 118 3.83 5.50 -5.61
C MET A 118 4.69 4.86 -6.69
N LYS A 119 5.04 5.61 -7.75
CA LYS A 119 5.94 5.12 -8.81
C LYS A 119 7.30 4.71 -8.26
N LYS A 120 7.86 5.48 -7.31
CA LYS A 120 9.10 5.13 -6.62
C LYS A 120 8.95 3.82 -5.82
N ALA A 121 7.86 3.66 -5.08
CA ALA A 121 7.60 2.41 -4.35
C ALA A 121 7.47 1.21 -5.30
N VAL A 122 6.71 1.35 -6.39
CA VAL A 122 6.57 0.30 -7.41
C VAL A 122 7.89 -0.05 -8.08
N LYS A 123 8.75 0.93 -8.37
CA LYS A 123 10.11 0.65 -8.87
C LYS A 123 10.89 -0.27 -7.92
N THR A 124 10.81 -0.03 -6.61
CA THR A 124 11.41 -0.93 -5.61
C THR A 124 10.77 -2.31 -5.68
N LEU A 125 9.44 -2.41 -5.68
CA LEU A 125 8.76 -3.71 -5.75
C LEU A 125 9.14 -4.50 -7.02
N LYS A 126 9.28 -3.83 -8.18
CA LYS A 126 9.74 -4.45 -9.44
C LYS A 126 11.15 -5.04 -9.31
N ASN A 127 12.07 -4.35 -8.63
CA ASN A 127 13.42 -4.84 -8.41
C ASN A 127 13.49 -6.09 -7.54
N TRP A 128 12.52 -6.25 -6.62
CA TRP A 128 12.42 -7.39 -5.69
C TRP A 128 11.28 -8.35 -6.08
N GLN A 129 10.80 -8.26 -7.33
CA GLN A 129 9.61 -8.99 -7.75
C GLN A 129 9.78 -10.51 -7.61
N PRO A 130 10.89 -11.14 -8.01
CA PRO A 130 11.09 -12.58 -7.82
C PRO A 130 10.96 -12.98 -6.34
N GLU A 131 11.59 -12.24 -5.43
CA GLU A 131 11.57 -12.49 -4.00
C GLU A 131 10.19 -12.27 -3.38
N ILE A 132 9.45 -11.26 -3.86
CA ILE A 132 8.06 -11.00 -3.48
C ILE A 132 7.17 -12.17 -3.91
N LEU A 133 7.27 -12.63 -5.16
CA LEU A 133 6.48 -13.76 -5.66
C LEU A 133 6.81 -15.05 -4.89
N ASN A 134 8.10 -15.30 -4.61
CA ASN A 134 8.53 -16.42 -3.78
C ASN A 134 7.88 -16.38 -2.38
N SER A 135 7.67 -15.19 -1.82
CA SER A 135 7.00 -15.04 -0.51
C SER A 135 5.57 -15.58 -0.50
N PHE A 136 4.88 -15.62 -1.64
CA PHE A 136 3.53 -16.19 -1.75
C PHE A 136 3.55 -17.70 -2.01
N ILE A 137 4.57 -18.20 -2.70
CA ILE A 137 4.73 -19.63 -3.02
C ILE A 137 5.14 -20.45 -1.79
N PHE A 138 6.13 -19.96 -1.03
CA PHE A 138 6.74 -20.72 0.07
C PHE A 138 6.12 -20.42 1.44
N GLY A 139 5.12 -19.53 1.51
CA GLY A 139 4.26 -19.38 2.69
C GLY A 139 4.93 -18.90 3.98
N HIS A 140 6.21 -18.48 3.96
CA HIS A 140 6.88 -17.99 5.15
C HIS A 140 6.28 -16.64 5.59
N THR A 141 5.37 -16.70 6.55
CA THR A 141 5.03 -15.55 7.39
C THR A 141 6.05 -15.52 8.51
N ASN A 142 6.93 -14.53 8.54
CA ASN A 142 7.69 -14.24 9.75
C ASN A 142 6.68 -13.97 10.87
N GLY A 143 6.43 -14.98 11.71
CA GLY A 143 5.80 -14.80 13.01
C GLY A 143 6.67 -13.86 13.86
N PRO A 144 6.09 -13.19 14.86
CA PRO A 144 6.75 -12.11 15.56
C PRO A 144 8.05 -12.59 16.21
N ILE A 145 9.19 -12.06 15.77
CA ILE A 145 10.34 -11.92 16.65
C ILE A 145 10.10 -10.58 17.35
N GLU A 146 9.24 -10.62 18.37
CA GLU A 146 9.09 -9.54 19.33
C GLU A 146 10.41 -9.41 20.10
N GLY A 147 10.96 -8.19 20.05
CA GLY A 147 11.85 -7.66 21.08
C GLY A 147 11.09 -6.67 21.95
#